data_AF-A0A1B8P7E7-F1
#
_entry.id   AF-A0A1B8P7E7-F1
#
_cell.length_a   1.000
_cell.length_b   1.000
_cell.length_c   1.000
_cell.angle_alpha   90.00
_cell.angle_beta   90.00
_cell.angle_gamma   90.00
#
_symmetry.space_group_name_H-M   'P 1'
#
loop_
_entity.id
_entity.type
_entity.pdbx_description
1 polymer ?
#
loop_
_entity_poly.entity_id
_entity_poly.type
_entity_poly.pdbx_seq_one_letter_code
_entity_poly.pdbx_strand_id
1 'polypeptide(L)'
;MSAATLNQLDHPINCDVLVCGNDLAAKEKVIELIRRLDVAAYNTGPAVNARCIEAITPILIRLNISKKVPFTHAGIRIWAPGA
;
A
#
# COMPACT_ATOMS: atom_id res chain seq x y z
N MET A 1 -3.59 2.21 7.74
CA MET A 1 -4.18 1.10 8.52
C MET A 1 -3.65 1.18 9.94
N SER A 2 -4.48 0.99 10.97
CA SER A 2 -3.99 1.02 12.36
C SER A 2 -3.52 -0.36 12.80
N ALA A 3 -2.68 -0.42 13.84
CA ALA A 3 -2.26 -1.69 14.45
C ALA A 3 -3.46 -2.54 14.94
N ALA A 4 -4.56 -1.90 15.33
CA ALA A 4 -5.78 -2.59 15.73
C ALA A 4 -6.48 -3.29 14.54
N THR A 5 -6.52 -2.64 13.36
CA THR A 5 -7.08 -3.24 12.14
C THR A 5 -6.21 -4.41 11.64
N LEU A 6 -4.89 -4.33 11.81
CA LEU A 6 -3.95 -5.42 11.49
C LEU A 6 -4.14 -6.68 12.34
N ASN A 7 -4.73 -6.56 13.54
CA ASN A 7 -5.00 -7.69 14.41
C ASN A 7 -6.31 -8.43 14.07
N GLN A 8 -7.11 -7.88 13.15
CA GLN A 8 -8.32 -8.51 12.64
C GLN A 8 -7.98 -9.32 11.39
N LEU A 9 -7.42 -10.51 11.62
CA LEU A 9 -6.88 -11.38 10.56
C LEU A 9 -7.93 -11.78 9.50
N ASP A 10 -9.22 -11.73 9.84
CA ASP A 10 -10.32 -12.07 8.93
C ASP A 10 -10.74 -10.91 8.00
N HIS A 11 -10.19 -9.70 8.20
CA HIS A 11 -10.47 -8.56 7.33
C HIS A 11 -9.39 -8.45 6.23
N PRO A 12 -9.77 -8.58 4.95
CA PRO A 12 -8.82 -8.45 3.86
C PRO A 12 -8.24 -7.04 3.82
N ILE A 13 -6.92 -6.94 3.59
CA ILE A 13 -6.24 -5.66 3.49
C ILE A 13 -6.67 -4.99 2.18
N ASN A 14 -7.35 -3.86 2.29
CA ASN A 14 -7.91 -3.13 1.16
C ASN A 14 -6.89 -2.18 0.48
N CYS A 15 -5.71 -2.68 0.13
CA CYS A 15 -4.75 -1.92 -0.66
C CYS A 15 -3.70 -2.82 -1.31
N ASP A 16 -3.06 -2.27 -2.34
CA ASP A 16 -1.82 -2.78 -2.88
C ASP A 16 -0.62 -2.07 -2.21
N VAL A 17 0.54 -2.73 -2.22
CA VAL A 17 1.76 -2.20 -1.62
C VAL A 17 2.79 -1.84 -2.68
N LEU A 18 3.31 -0.62 -2.60
CA LEU A 18 4.37 -0.12 -3.48
C LEU A 18 5.73 -0.23 -2.77
N VAL A 19 6.68 -0.91 -3.42
CA VAL A 19 8.01 -1.19 -2.87
C VAL A 19 9.09 -0.54 -3.74
N CYS A 20 9.85 0.39 -3.17
CA CYS A 20 11.01 1.01 -3.82
C CYS A 20 12.30 0.75 -3.04
N GLY A 21 13.44 0.82 -3.73
CA GLY A 21 14.74 0.45 -3.15
C GLY A 21 15.81 0.25 -4.20
N ASN A 22 17.08 0.46 -3.81
CA ASN A 22 18.23 0.39 -4.71
C ASN A 22 18.79 -1.03 -4.89
N ASP A 23 18.44 -1.96 -4.00
CA ASP A 23 18.83 -3.37 -4.10
C ASP A 23 17.63 -4.21 -4.55
N LEU A 24 17.77 -4.94 -5.66
CA LEU A 24 16.68 -5.73 -6.22
C LEU A 24 16.35 -6.95 -5.36
N ALA A 25 17.36 -7.68 -4.89
CA ALA A 25 17.17 -8.90 -4.10
C ALA A 25 16.48 -8.61 -2.76
N ALA A 26 16.81 -7.49 -2.12
CA ALA A 26 16.16 -7.02 -0.91
C ALA A 26 14.69 -6.66 -1.18
N LYS A 27 14.39 -5.96 -2.28
CA LYS A 27 13.00 -5.65 -2.68
C LYS A 27 12.18 -6.92 -2.91
N GLU A 28 12.74 -7.90 -3.59
CA GLU A 28 12.06 -9.17 -3.87
C GLU A 28 11.71 -9.92 -2.57
N LYS A 29 12.64 -9.99 -1.61
CA LYS A 29 12.36 -10.56 -0.27
C LYS A 29 11.23 -9.83 0.45
N VAL A 30 11.22 -8.49 0.39
CA VAL A 30 10.16 -7.67 0.99
C VAL A 30 8.82 -7.92 0.30
N ILE A 31 8.80 -7.96 -1.04
CA ILE A 31 7.60 -8.25 -1.83
C ILE A 31 7.06 -9.65 -1.52
N GLU A 32 7.93 -10.66 -1.42
CA GLU A 32 7.52 -12.02 -1.05
C GLU A 32 6.89 -12.05 0.35
N LEU A 33 7.50 -11.38 1.32
CA LEU A 33 6.95 -11.26 2.67
C LEU A 33 5.56 -10.60 2.66
N ILE A 34 5.41 -9.50 1.93
CA ILE A 34 4.14 -8.76 1.82
C ILE A 34 3.04 -9.64 1.22
N ARG A 35 3.35 -10.42 0.17
CA ARG A 35 2.37 -11.31 -0.49
C ARG A 35 1.81 -12.39 0.43
N ARG A 36 2.50 -12.73 1.53
CA ARG A 36 1.97 -13.65 2.56
C ARG A 36 0.76 -13.08 3.31
N LEU A 37 0.49 -11.77 3.16
CA LEU A 37 -0.67 -11.08 3.71
C LEU A 37 -1.86 -11.01 2.73
N ASP A 38 -1.81 -11.78 1.62
CA ASP A 38 -2.84 -11.80 0.56
C ASP A 38 -3.10 -10.42 -0.08
N VAL A 39 -2.02 -9.64 -0.27
CA VAL A 39 -2.05 -8.34 -0.95
C VAL A 39 -1.13 -8.32 -2.16
N ALA A 40 -1.54 -7.57 -3.18
CA ALA A 40 -0.68 -7.30 -4.31
C ALA A 40 0.48 -6.37 -3.89
N ALA A 41 1.68 -6.66 -4.39
CA ALA A 41 2.88 -5.88 -4.12
C ALA A 41 3.68 -5.66 -5.40
N TYR A 42 4.10 -4.42 -5.63
CA TYR A 42 4.71 -3.97 -6.87
C TYR A 42 6.04 -3.27 -6.61
N ASN A 43 7.07 -3.64 -7.37
CA ASN A 43 8.34 -2.92 -7.40
C ASN A 43 8.15 -1.61 -8.19
N THR A 44 8.28 -0.48 -7.52
CA THR A 44 8.10 0.86 -8.09
C THR A 44 9.42 1.57 -8.38
N GLY A 45 10.53 0.83 -8.44
CA GLY A 45 11.83 1.32 -8.90
C GLY A 45 12.82 1.68 -7.77
N PRO A 46 13.75 2.61 -8.03
CA PRO A 46 14.82 2.97 -7.09
C PRO A 46 14.31 3.74 -5.87
N ALA A 47 15.14 3.82 -4.82
CA ALA A 47 14.79 4.47 -3.56
C ALA A 47 14.46 5.97 -3.72
N VAL A 48 14.95 6.63 -4.77
CA VAL A 48 14.62 8.04 -5.07
C VAL A 48 13.12 8.26 -5.33
N ASN A 49 12.38 7.20 -5.69
CA ASN A 49 10.93 7.26 -5.88
C ASN A 49 10.16 7.26 -4.55
N ALA A 50 10.82 7.00 -3.41
CA ALA A 50 10.19 6.95 -2.09
C ALA A 50 9.42 8.24 -1.77
N ARG A 51 9.98 9.41 -2.12
CA ARG A 51 9.33 10.71 -1.91
C ARG A 51 7.95 10.79 -2.58
N CYS A 52 7.78 10.19 -3.76
CA CYS A 52 6.49 10.16 -4.45
C CYS A 52 5.50 9.24 -3.73
N ILE A 53 5.95 8.09 -3.23
CA ILE A 53 5.12 7.13 -2.48
C ILE A 53 4.69 7.74 -1.14
N GLU A 54 5.62 8.36 -0.42
CA GLU A 54 5.37 9.02 0.86
C GLU A 54 4.37 10.16 0.74
N ALA A 55 4.43 10.92 -0.37
CA ALA A 55 3.50 12.01 -0.66
C ALA A 55 2.03 11.57 -0.86
N ILE A 56 1.77 10.28 -1.09
CA ILE A 56 0.39 9.73 -1.15
C ILE A 56 -0.24 9.70 0.25
N THR A 57 0.55 9.46 1.29
CA THR A 57 0.07 9.31 2.67
C THR A 57 -0.79 10.49 3.16
N PRO A 58 -0.36 11.77 3.03
CA PRO A 58 -1.21 12.90 3.45
C PRO A 58 -2.54 12.99 2.67
N ILE A 59 -2.57 12.53 1.41
CA ILE A 59 -3.81 12.48 0.61
C ILE A 59 -4.77 11.44 1.22
N LEU A 60 -4.27 10.24 1.54
CA LEU A 60 -5.07 9.19 2.18
C LEU A 60 -5.56 9.62 3.58
N ILE A 61 -4.72 10.29 4.38
CA ILE A 61 -5.12 10.84 5.68
C ILE A 61 -6.27 11.85 5.50
N ARG A 62 -6.17 12.75 4.52
CA ARG A 62 -7.23 13.72 4.23
C ARG A 62 -8.53 13.04 3.84
N LEU A 63 -8.48 12.01 3.00
CA LEU A 63 -9.66 11.22 2.65
C LEU A 63 -10.29 10.57 3.89
N ASN A 64 -9.48 9.98 4.76
CA ASN A 64 -9.95 9.30 5.97
C ASN A 64 -10.59 10.23 7.01
N ILE A 65 -10.16 11.49 7.10
CA ILE A 65 -10.73 12.48 8.02
C ILE A 65 -11.93 13.21 7.38
N SER A 66 -12.01 13.22 6.06
CA SER A 66 -13.07 13.89 5.32
C SER A 66 -14.41 13.17 5.48
N LYS A 67 -15.44 13.90 5.92
CA LYS A 67 -16.84 13.41 5.92
C LYS A 67 -17.48 13.40 4.53
N LYS A 68 -16.77 13.84 3.49
CA LYS A 68 -17.30 13.94 2.11
C LYS A 68 -17.26 12.62 1.35
N VAL A 69 -16.54 11.63 1.85
CA VAL A 69 -16.47 10.28 1.26
C VAL A 69 -17.13 9.28 2.21
N PRO A 70 -17.90 8.29 1.71
CA PRO A 70 -18.66 7.37 2.54
C PRO A 70 -17.81 6.21 3.10
N PHE A 71 -16.49 6.39 3.24
CA PHE A 71 -15.57 5.34 3.66
C PHE A 71 -14.47 5.88 4.58
N THR A 72 -13.94 4.98 5.40
CA THR A 72 -12.73 5.17 6.20
C THR A 72 -11.69 4.13 5.79
N HIS A 73 -10.43 4.33 6.19
CA HIS A 73 -9.32 3.44 5.86
C HIS A 73 -9.01 3.31 4.35
N ALA A 74 -9.08 4.43 3.64
CA ALA A 74 -8.66 4.57 2.25
C ALA A 74 -7.28 3.96 2.00
N GLY A 75 -7.19 3.18 0.92
CA GLY A 75 -5.96 2.60 0.40
C GLY A 75 -5.73 3.02 -1.06
N ILE A 76 -4.65 2.51 -1.64
CA ILE A 76 -4.37 2.61 -3.07
C ILE A 76 -4.45 1.23 -3.71
N ARG A 77 -4.91 1.17 -4.95
CA ARG A 77 -4.93 -0.04 -5.77
C ARG A 77 -4.43 0.31 -7.16
N ILE A 78 -3.57 -0.54 -7.71
CA ILE A 78 -3.06 -0.44 -9.06
C ILE A 78 -4.03 -1.20 -9.96
N TRP A 79 -4.66 -0.47 -10.90
CA TRP A 79 -5.55 -1.08 -11.87
C TRP A 79 -4.78 -1.44 -13.13
N ALA A 80 -4.71 -2.74 -13.44
CA ALA A 80 -4.16 -3.20 -14.71
C ALA A 80 -5.15 -2.85 -15.84
N PRO A 81 -4.67 -2.39 -17.01
CA PRO A 81 -5.55 -2.19 -18.17
C PRO A 81 -6.26 -3.49 -18.54
N GLY A 82 -7.58 -3.43 -18.74
CA GLY A 82 -8.39 -4.57 -19.19
C GLY A 82 -8.79 -5.57 -18.10
N ALA A 83 -8.59 -5.26 -16.81
CA ALA A 83 -9.18 -5.97 -15.68
C ALA A 83 -10.67 -5.59 -15.47
#